data_AF-A0A7W7HUD2-F1
#
_entry.id   AF-A0A7W7HUD2-F1
#
_cell.length_a   1.000
_cell.length_b   1.000
_cell.length_c   1.000
_cell.angle_alpha   90.00
_cell.angle_beta   90.00
_cell.angle_gamma   90.00
#
_symmetry.space_group_name_H-M   'P 1'
#
loop_
_entity.id
_entity.type
_entity.pdbx_description
1 polymer ?
#
loop_
_entity_poly.entity_id
_entity_poly.type
_entity_poly.pdbx_seq_one_letter_code
_entity_poly.pdbx_strand_id
1 'polypeptide(L)'
;MTAPADDTVLIALVAVFTAATGYAAGRLHQWYRTGLDRDEAYRDGYDTATRSVFSMAARLIGPRRAARGTAVVASASARSVPSITSLRDASVTPPPPVLRPAILPAADPVDVLPDPGVPGSVGDEGIGRHLVPDELVQAPTYRLAPDRVARAKVRGAVPAEEEARPPFVPRPRSS
;
A
#
# COMPACT_ATOMS: atom_id res chain seq x y z
N MET A 1 15.61 57.82 15.53
CA MET A 1 14.35 57.12 15.88
C MET A 1 14.04 56.21 14.71
N THR A 2 14.17 54.89 14.87
CA THR A 2 13.71 53.92 13.86
C THR A 2 12.19 54.06 13.74
N ALA A 3 11.68 54.12 12.52
CA ALA A 3 10.25 54.26 12.32
C ALA A 3 9.56 52.96 12.76
N PRO A 4 8.41 53.01 13.45
CA PRO A 4 7.71 51.80 13.92
C PRO A 4 7.33 50.81 12.80
N ALA A 5 7.39 51.23 11.53
CA ALA A 5 7.21 50.36 10.37
C ALA A 5 8.32 49.31 10.22
N ASP A 6 9.57 49.64 10.56
CA ASP A 6 10.71 48.74 10.35
C ASP A 6 10.66 47.50 11.25
N ASP A 7 10.22 47.67 12.50
CA ASP A 7 10.08 46.56 13.46
C ASP A 7 9.01 45.57 13.02
N THR A 8 7.91 46.03 12.44
CA THR A 8 6.85 45.15 11.95
C THR A 8 7.33 44.26 10.79
N VAL A 9 8.16 44.80 9.90
CA VAL A 9 8.76 44.03 8.79
C VAL A 9 9.72 42.98 9.32
N LEU A 10 10.56 43.33 10.29
CA LEU A 10 11.48 42.38 10.93
C LEU A 10 10.73 41.24 11.63
N ILE A 11 9.70 41.55 12.41
CA ILE A 11 8.89 40.55 13.09
C ILE A 11 8.20 39.63 12.08
N ALA A 12 7.63 40.18 11.01
CA ALA A 12 6.99 39.39 9.96
C ALA A 12 7.98 38.46 9.26
N LEU A 13 9.19 38.94 8.95
CA LEU A 13 10.23 38.14 8.32
C LEU A 13 10.69 36.99 9.23
N VAL A 14 10.92 37.28 10.52
CA VAL A 14 11.27 36.25 11.51
C VAL A 14 10.16 35.20 11.65
N ALA A 15 8.90 35.62 11.67
CA ALA A 15 7.77 34.71 11.76
C ALA A 15 7.68 33.79 10.52
N VAL A 16 7.80 34.36 9.31
CA VAL A 16 7.79 33.58 8.06
C VAL A 16 8.97 32.62 8.01
N PHE A 17 10.17 33.06 8.42
CA PHE A 17 11.36 32.21 8.42
C PHE A 17 11.23 31.05 9.40
N THR A 18 10.68 31.31 10.59
CA THR A 18 10.45 30.29 11.62
C THR A 18 9.40 29.28 11.15
N ALA A 19 8.30 29.76 10.54
CA ALA A 19 7.28 28.90 9.96
C ALA A 19 7.83 28.02 8.83
N ALA A 20 8.60 28.61 7.91
CA ALA A 20 9.23 27.88 6.81
C ALA A 20 10.23 26.82 7.32
N THR A 21 11.05 27.17 8.32
CA THR A 21 12.01 26.25 8.93
C THR A 21 11.32 25.10 9.65
N GLY A 22 10.28 25.39 10.43
CA GLY A 22 9.49 24.36 11.11
C GLY A 22 8.81 23.40 10.12
N TYR A 23 8.26 23.93 9.03
CA TYR A 23 7.67 23.11 7.97
C TYR A 23 8.71 22.24 7.27
N ALA A 24 9.88 22.80 6.90
CA ALA A 24 10.96 22.07 6.27
C ALA A 24 11.49 20.95 7.18
N ALA A 25 11.71 21.25 8.47
CA ALA A 25 12.13 20.26 9.46
C ALA A 25 11.08 19.15 9.63
N GLY A 26 9.79 19.50 9.65
CA GLY A 26 8.71 18.52 9.72
C GLY A 26 8.67 17.59 8.51
N ARG A 27 8.83 18.13 7.29
CA ARG A 27 8.89 17.33 6.06
C ARG A 27 10.14 16.46 6.01
N LEU A 28 11.28 16.98 6.44
CA LEU A 28 12.53 16.21 6.54
C LEU A 28 12.40 15.06 7.54
N HIS A 29 11.78 15.30 8.70
CA HIS A 29 11.52 14.27 9.70
C HIS A 29 10.59 13.17 9.16
N GLN A 30 9.51 13.56 8.47
CA GLN A 30 8.61 12.60 7.81
C GLN A 30 9.35 11.76 6.79
N TRP A 31 10.17 12.38 5.94
CA TRP A 31 10.95 11.67 4.93
C TRP A 31 11.92 10.68 5.57
N TYR A 32 12.63 11.11 6.62
CA TYR A 32 13.57 10.26 7.34
C TYR A 32 12.88 9.07 8.03
N ARG A 33 11.75 9.31 8.70
CA ARG A 33 10.91 8.25 9.30
C ARG A 33 10.47 7.24 8.25
N THR A 34 9.91 7.69 7.13
CA THR A 34 9.44 6.79 6.07
C THR A 34 10.58 6.01 5.40
N GLY A 35 11.78 6.58 5.35
CA GLY A 35 12.98 5.88 4.86
C GLY A 35 13.41 4.77 5.81
N LEU A 36 13.51 5.07 7.11
CA LEU A 36 13.85 4.08 8.13
C LEU A 36 12.84 2.93 8.20
N ASP A 37 11.54 3.24 8.22
CA ASP A 37 10.49 2.22 8.25
C ASP A 37 10.57 1.29 7.02
N ARG A 38 10.94 1.85 5.85
CA ARG A 38 11.12 1.08 4.62
C ARG A 38 12.34 0.18 4.68
N ASP A 39 13.45 0.68 5.21
CA ASP A 39 14.69 -0.09 5.34
C ASP A 39 14.54 -1.22 6.36
N GLU A 40 13.84 -0.97 7.47
CA GLU A 40 13.51 -1.99 8.48
C GLU A 40 12.60 -3.07 7.88
N ALA A 41 11.53 -2.68 7.19
CA ALA A 41 10.66 -3.62 6.50
C ALA A 41 11.39 -4.45 5.42
N TYR A 42 12.35 -3.84 4.71
CA TYR A 42 13.16 -4.55 3.72
C TYR A 42 14.08 -5.60 4.37
N ARG A 43 14.74 -5.23 5.47
CA ARG A 43 15.58 -6.17 6.24
C ARG A 43 14.76 -7.31 6.82
N ASP A 44 13.63 -7.01 7.45
CA ASP A 44 12.73 -8.01 8.02
C ASP A 44 12.21 -8.97 6.95
N GLY A 45 11.83 -8.44 5.78
CA GLY A 45 11.44 -9.25 4.63
C GLY A 45 12.55 -10.17 4.14
N TYR A 46 13.77 -9.66 4.05
CA TYR A 46 14.95 -10.43 3.64
C TYR A 46 15.28 -11.54 4.64
N ASP A 47 15.30 -11.24 5.94
CA ASP A 47 15.56 -12.21 7.00
C ASP A 47 14.48 -13.29 7.04
N THR A 48 13.22 -12.90 6.90
CA THR A 48 12.08 -13.84 6.85
C THR A 48 12.20 -14.76 5.63
N ALA A 49 12.48 -14.22 4.45
CA ALA A 49 12.66 -14.98 3.23
C ALA A 49 13.83 -15.97 3.38
N THR A 50 14.97 -15.50 3.88
CA THR A 50 16.18 -16.31 4.09
C THR A 50 15.90 -17.47 5.03
N ARG A 51 15.27 -17.22 6.20
CA ARG A 51 14.87 -18.27 7.14
C ARG A 51 13.90 -19.27 6.52
N SER A 52 12.95 -18.81 5.72
CA SER A 52 11.97 -19.70 5.07
C SER A 52 12.63 -20.64 4.05
N VAL A 53 13.57 -20.13 3.25
CA VAL A 53 14.32 -20.91 2.25
C VAL A 53 15.24 -21.91 2.93
N PHE A 54 15.98 -21.49 3.97
CA PHE A 54 16.83 -22.41 4.72
C PHE A 54 16.01 -23.49 5.43
N SER A 55 14.85 -23.15 6.00
CA SER A 55 13.95 -24.13 6.61
C SER A 55 13.43 -25.15 5.59
N MET A 56 13.07 -24.67 4.39
CA MET A 56 12.63 -25.54 3.30
C MET A 56 13.76 -26.45 2.80
N ALA A 57 14.97 -25.92 2.61
CA ALA A 57 16.15 -26.68 2.20
C ALA A 57 16.55 -27.73 3.25
N ALA A 58 16.51 -27.36 4.54
CA ALA A 58 16.80 -28.28 5.64
C ALA A 58 15.80 -29.46 5.69
N ARG A 59 14.53 -29.23 5.34
CA ARG A 59 13.53 -30.31 5.21
C ARG A 59 13.76 -31.20 4.00
N LEU A 60 14.30 -30.65 2.90
CA LEU A 60 14.62 -31.40 1.69
C LEU A 60 15.86 -32.29 1.84
N ILE A 61 16.90 -31.80 2.54
CA ILE A 61 18.18 -32.49 2.72
C ILE A 61 18.19 -33.37 3.98
N GLY A 62 17.37 -33.01 4.98
CA GLY A 62 17.29 -33.74 6.24
C GLY A 62 17.00 -35.23 6.00
N PRO A 63 17.59 -36.14 6.78
CA PRO A 63 17.38 -37.58 6.61
C PRO A 63 15.88 -37.85 6.64
N ARG A 64 15.32 -38.30 5.51
CA ARG A 64 14.01 -38.96 5.49
C ARG A 64 14.16 -40.19 6.37
N ARG A 65 14.04 -40.03 7.70
CA ARG A 65 13.77 -41.14 8.60
C ARG A 65 12.51 -41.74 8.04
N ALA A 66 12.66 -42.88 7.36
CA ALA A 66 11.58 -43.62 6.75
C ALA A 66 10.45 -43.67 7.78
N ALA A 67 9.37 -42.95 7.48
CA ALA A 67 8.13 -43.06 8.20
C ALA A 67 7.63 -44.49 7.95
N ARG A 68 8.11 -45.42 8.79
CA ARG A 68 7.45 -46.68 9.05
C ARG A 68 6.08 -46.26 9.59
N GLY A 69 5.07 -46.52 8.78
CA GLY A 69 3.78 -45.88 8.85
C GLY A 69 3.08 -46.05 10.19
N THR A 70 2.28 -45.05 10.52
CA THR A 70 0.86 -45.20 10.87
C THR A 70 0.29 -43.78 10.82
N ALA A 71 -0.57 -43.53 9.84
CA ALA A 71 -1.40 -42.35 9.83
C ALA A 71 -2.32 -42.41 11.06
N VAL A 72 -2.18 -41.45 11.97
CA VAL A 72 -3.32 -40.99 12.76
C VAL A 72 -3.48 -39.52 12.43
N VAL A 73 -4.46 -39.28 11.56
CA VAL A 73 -5.07 -37.97 11.38
C VAL A 73 -5.71 -37.60 12.72
N ALA A 74 -5.00 -36.83 13.54
CA ALA A 74 -5.61 -36.08 14.61
C ALA A 74 -5.60 -34.61 14.19
N SER A 75 -6.70 -34.22 13.52
CA SER A 75 -7.16 -32.84 13.52
C SER A 75 -7.22 -32.36 14.97
N ALA A 76 -6.28 -31.51 15.37
CA ALA A 76 -6.45 -30.64 16.51
C ALA A 76 -5.77 -29.32 16.19
N SER A 77 -6.64 -28.36 15.89
CA SER A 77 -6.42 -26.93 15.97
C SER A 77 -5.78 -26.57 17.31
N ALA A 78 -4.45 -26.61 17.38
CA ALA A 78 -3.71 -25.96 18.45
C ALA A 78 -3.43 -24.54 17.97
N ARG A 79 -4.41 -23.68 18.23
CA ARG A 79 -4.26 -22.22 18.32
C ARG A 79 -3.06 -21.94 19.22
N SER A 80 -1.89 -21.78 18.62
CA SER A 80 -0.71 -21.19 19.25
C SER A 80 -1.03 -19.72 19.45
N VAL A 81 -1.63 -19.42 20.61
CA VAL A 81 -1.67 -18.07 21.14
C VAL A 81 -0.22 -17.71 21.44
N PRO A 82 0.37 -16.68 20.81
CA PRO A 82 1.67 -16.21 21.27
C PRO A 82 1.50 -15.76 22.72
N SER A 83 2.19 -16.42 23.65
CA SER A 83 2.34 -15.97 25.02
C SER A 83 2.95 -14.58 24.99
N ILE A 84 2.09 -13.60 25.22
CA ILE A 84 2.43 -12.19 25.42
C ILE A 84 3.09 -12.14 26.80
N THR A 85 4.41 -12.27 26.83
CA THR A 85 5.17 -12.10 28.07
C THR A 85 5.05 -10.63 28.50
N SER A 86 4.25 -10.43 29.55
CA SER A 86 4.43 -9.44 30.60
C SER A 86 4.45 -7.95 30.21
N LEU A 87 3.29 -7.32 30.40
CA LEU A 87 3.08 -6.20 31.33
C LEU A 87 4.33 -5.37 31.63
N ARG A 88 4.51 -4.28 30.88
CA ARG A 88 5.08 -3.05 31.44
C ARG A 88 4.03 -1.96 31.35
N ASP A 89 3.63 -1.56 32.54
CA ASP A 89 2.71 -0.49 32.90
C ASP A 89 3.07 0.81 32.17
N ALA A 90 2.16 1.29 31.34
CA ALA A 90 2.17 2.65 30.82
C ALA A 90 0.71 3.10 30.82
N SER A 91 0.38 3.91 31.82
CA SER A 91 -0.88 4.63 31.98
C SER A 91 -1.16 5.47 30.73
N VAL A 92 -1.87 4.88 29.77
CA VAL A 92 -2.45 5.62 28.65
C VAL A 92 -3.71 6.29 29.17
N THR A 93 -3.57 7.56 29.52
CA THR A 93 -4.68 8.49 29.74
C THR A 93 -5.58 8.46 28.50
N PRO A 94 -6.89 8.18 28.62
CA PRO A 94 -7.79 8.20 27.47
C PRO A 94 -7.90 9.61 26.89
N PRO A 95 -7.83 9.80 25.56
CA PRO A 95 -8.08 11.09 24.94
C PRO A 95 -9.55 11.49 25.10
N PRO A 96 -9.85 12.79 25.26
CA PRO A 96 -11.22 13.27 25.39
C PRO A 96 -12.04 13.00 24.12
N PRO A 97 -13.37 12.82 24.25
CA PRO A 97 -14.25 12.60 23.12
C PRO A 97 -14.28 13.84 22.22
N VAL A 98 -13.75 13.71 21.00
CA VAL A 98 -13.87 14.73 19.97
C VAL A 98 -15.32 14.73 19.48
N LEU A 99 -16.01 15.84 19.75
CA LEU A 99 -17.34 16.15 19.23
C LEU A 99 -17.30 16.08 17.70
N ARG A 100 -18.02 15.10 17.15
CA ARG A 100 -18.18 14.88 15.71
C ARG A 100 -19.16 15.93 15.18
N PRO A 101 -18.77 16.81 14.25
CA PRO A 101 -19.73 17.73 13.63
C PRO A 101 -20.68 16.93 12.72
N ALA A 102 -21.98 17.17 12.91
CA ALA A 102 -23.05 16.66 12.09
C ALA A 102 -22.93 17.24 10.67
N ILE A 103 -22.56 16.41 9.70
CA ILE A 103 -22.68 16.73 8.28
C ILE A 103 -24.07 16.27 7.85
N LEU A 104 -24.96 17.22 7.63
CA LEU A 104 -26.22 17.04 6.91
C LEU A 104 -25.93 16.68 5.45
N PRO A 105 -26.50 15.62 4.86
CA PRO A 105 -26.54 15.48 3.42
C PRO A 105 -27.69 16.31 2.85
N ALA A 106 -27.35 17.38 2.14
CA ALA A 106 -28.26 18.07 1.24
C ALA A 106 -28.49 17.18 0.00
N ALA A 107 -29.77 17.04 -0.34
CA ALA A 107 -30.26 16.32 -1.51
C ALA A 107 -29.88 17.02 -2.81
N ASP A 108 -29.66 16.23 -3.86
CA ASP A 108 -30.12 16.53 -5.21
C ASP A 108 -30.30 15.21 -5.99
N PRO A 109 -31.52 14.88 -6.47
CA PRO A 109 -31.75 13.81 -7.44
C PRO A 109 -31.57 14.36 -8.86
N VAL A 110 -30.59 13.84 -9.61
CA VAL A 110 -30.49 14.11 -11.04
C VAL A 110 -31.18 12.98 -11.79
N ASP A 111 -32.27 13.35 -12.48
CA ASP A 111 -33.09 12.52 -13.34
C ASP A 111 -32.26 11.79 -14.41
N VAL A 112 -32.54 10.49 -14.50
CA VAL A 112 -32.04 9.56 -15.50
C VAL A 112 -32.94 9.67 -16.74
N LEU A 113 -32.38 10.10 -17.87
CA LEU A 113 -33.00 9.94 -19.17
C LEU A 113 -32.41 8.67 -19.85
N PRO A 114 -33.21 7.64 -20.19
CA PRO A 114 -32.74 6.50 -20.97
C PRO A 114 -32.78 6.83 -22.46
N ASP A 115 -31.63 6.70 -23.12
CA ASP A 115 -31.50 6.73 -24.58
C ASP A 115 -31.75 5.31 -25.15
N PRO A 116 -32.73 5.09 -26.05
CA PRO A 116 -32.97 3.80 -26.67
C PRO A 116 -32.31 3.72 -28.05
N GLY A 117 -31.34 2.81 -28.18
CA GLY A 117 -31.21 2.02 -29.41
C GLY A 117 -29.85 2.05 -30.10
N VAL A 118 -29.12 0.93 -29.98
CA VAL A 118 -28.38 0.36 -31.12
C VAL A 118 -28.45 -1.17 -31.00
N PRO A 119 -29.03 -1.89 -31.99
CA PRO A 119 -28.91 -3.34 -32.09
C PRO A 119 -27.73 -3.74 -32.99
N GLY A 120 -27.00 -4.76 -32.57
CA GLY A 120 -26.33 -5.70 -33.47
C GLY A 120 -24.86 -5.44 -33.78
N SER A 121 -23.98 -6.27 -33.23
CA SER A 121 -22.91 -6.85 -34.04
C SER A 121 -22.63 -8.27 -33.56
N VAL A 122 -22.90 -9.20 -34.47
CA VAL A 122 -22.71 -10.65 -34.35
C VAL A 122 -21.29 -10.97 -34.81
N GLY A 123 -20.57 -11.73 -33.98
CA GLY A 123 -19.58 -12.72 -34.39
C GLY A 123 -18.21 -12.22 -34.82
N ASP A 124 -17.18 -12.59 -34.04
CA ASP A 124 -16.01 -13.23 -34.66
C ASP A 124 -15.38 -14.24 -33.70
N GLU A 125 -15.23 -15.46 -34.18
CA GLU A 125 -14.75 -16.64 -33.46
C GLU A 125 -13.22 -16.64 -33.39
N GLY A 126 -12.67 -16.03 -32.33
CA GLY A 126 -11.26 -16.08 -31.98
C GLY A 126 -10.91 -17.26 -31.07
N ILE A 127 -10.55 -18.39 -31.68
CA ILE A 127 -10.08 -19.64 -31.05
C ILE A 127 -8.96 -19.38 -30.01
N GLY A 128 -9.16 -19.82 -28.77
CA GLY A 128 -8.04 -20.25 -27.92
C GLY A 128 -7.60 -19.35 -26.75
N ARG A 129 -8.47 -18.53 -26.19
CA ARG A 129 -8.28 -17.98 -24.83
C ARG A 129 -9.55 -18.24 -24.03
N HIS A 130 -9.42 -18.72 -22.80
CA HIS A 130 -10.55 -18.84 -21.87
C HIS A 130 -11.09 -17.43 -21.59
N LEU A 131 -11.97 -16.96 -22.48
CA LEU A 131 -12.72 -15.73 -22.29
C LEU A 131 -13.72 -16.04 -21.18
N VAL A 132 -13.45 -15.50 -20.01
CA VAL A 132 -14.45 -15.37 -18.96
C VAL A 132 -15.65 -14.68 -19.61
N PRO A 133 -16.86 -15.28 -19.59
CA PRO A 133 -18.04 -14.68 -20.18
C PRO A 133 -18.19 -13.22 -19.77
N ASP A 134 -18.50 -12.32 -20.71
CA ASP A 134 -18.65 -10.90 -20.41
C ASP A 134 -19.72 -10.65 -19.32
N GLU A 135 -20.68 -11.56 -19.20
CA GLU A 135 -21.69 -11.58 -18.14
C GLU A 135 -21.07 -11.73 -16.73
N LEU A 136 -19.98 -12.51 -16.59
CA LEU A 136 -19.24 -12.67 -15.34
C LEU A 136 -18.36 -11.44 -15.03
N VAL A 137 -17.86 -10.76 -16.06
CA VAL A 137 -17.11 -9.50 -15.91
C VAL A 137 -18.04 -8.33 -15.56
N GLN A 138 -19.28 -8.37 -16.04
CA GLN A 138 -20.30 -7.35 -15.77
C GLN A 138 -21.09 -7.60 -14.48
N ALA A 139 -20.94 -8.78 -13.86
CA ALA A 139 -21.61 -9.09 -12.61
C ALA A 139 -21.27 -8.03 -11.53
N PRO A 140 -22.28 -7.52 -10.78
CA PRO A 140 -22.08 -6.51 -9.74
C PRO A 140 -21.03 -6.91 -8.69
N THR A 141 -20.81 -8.21 -8.52
CA THR A 141 -19.82 -8.81 -7.62
C THR A 141 -18.38 -8.44 -7.99
N TYR A 142 -18.10 -8.09 -9.25
CA TYR A 142 -16.77 -7.72 -9.75
C TYR A 142 -16.62 -6.22 -10.06
N ARG A 143 -17.70 -5.45 -10.09
CA ARG A 143 -17.63 -3.99 -10.18
C ARG A 143 -17.24 -3.41 -8.83
N LEU A 144 -15.94 -3.17 -8.63
CA LEU A 144 -15.49 -2.32 -7.54
C LEU A 144 -16.20 -0.98 -7.63
N ALA A 145 -16.74 -0.50 -6.50
CA ALA A 145 -17.31 0.84 -6.41
C ALA A 145 -16.32 1.86 -7.02
N PRO A 146 -16.77 2.82 -7.83
CA PRO A 146 -15.90 3.75 -8.56
C PRO A 146 -14.90 4.48 -7.63
N ASP A 147 -15.28 4.67 -6.38
CA ASP A 147 -14.47 5.30 -5.33
C ASP A 147 -13.23 4.48 -4.91
N ARG A 148 -13.24 3.16 -5.15
CA ARG A 148 -12.09 2.26 -4.92
C ARG A 148 -11.10 2.27 -6.08
N VAL A 149 -11.54 2.60 -7.31
CA VAL A 149 -10.67 2.67 -8.50
C VAL A 149 -9.80 3.92 -8.45
N ALA A 150 -10.29 5.02 -7.85
CA ALA A 150 -9.50 6.24 -7.66
C ALA A 150 -8.30 6.05 -6.72
N ARG A 151 -8.40 5.16 -5.73
CA ARG A 151 -7.29 4.85 -4.79
C ARG A 151 -6.30 3.82 -5.33
N ALA A 152 -6.69 3.01 -6.31
CA ALA A 152 -5.82 2.02 -6.95
C ALA A 152 -5.01 2.60 -8.13
N LYS A 153 -5.16 3.89 -8.44
CA LYS A 153 -4.33 4.59 -9.43
C LYS A 153 -2.93 4.81 -8.85
N VAL A 154 -2.14 3.74 -8.85
CA VAL A 154 -0.70 3.75 -8.59
C VAL A 154 -0.09 4.78 -9.55
N ARG A 155 0.46 5.87 -9.00
CA ARG A 155 1.36 6.77 -9.73
C ARG A 155 2.54 5.92 -10.22
N GLY A 156 2.51 5.47 -11.47
CA GLY A 156 3.56 4.62 -12.03
C GLY A 156 3.22 3.94 -13.36
N ALA A 157 1.95 3.83 -13.75
CA ALA A 157 1.60 3.35 -15.09
C ALA A 157 1.79 4.48 -16.12
N VAL A 158 3.03 4.68 -16.55
CA VAL A 158 3.36 5.43 -17.76
C VAL A 158 2.97 4.55 -18.95
N PRO A 159 2.17 5.05 -19.92
CA PRO A 159 1.83 4.27 -21.11
C PRO A 159 3.10 3.92 -21.90
N ALA A 160 3.21 2.65 -22.24
CA ALA A 160 4.36 2.01 -22.87
C ALA A 160 4.46 2.37 -24.37
N GLU A 161 4.81 3.62 -24.68
CA GLU A 161 5.08 4.07 -26.06
C GLU A 161 6.48 4.71 -26.22
N GLU A 162 7.30 4.79 -25.16
CA GLU A 162 8.68 5.29 -25.29
C GLU A 162 9.71 4.19 -24.99
N GLU A 163 9.93 3.44 -26.06
CA GLU A 163 10.95 2.41 -26.24
C GLU A 163 12.38 2.97 -26.15
N ALA A 164 13.21 2.18 -25.47
CA ALA A 164 14.66 2.04 -25.67
C ALA A 164 15.60 3.21 -25.32
N ARG A 165 16.03 3.21 -24.05
CA ARG A 165 17.48 3.11 -23.80
C ARG A 165 17.79 2.26 -22.56
N PRO A 166 18.43 1.08 -22.71
CA PRO A 166 18.89 0.34 -21.57
C PRO A 166 19.94 1.16 -20.79
N PRO A 167 19.97 1.07 -19.45
CA PRO A 167 20.96 1.76 -18.65
C PRO A 167 22.37 1.33 -19.07
N PHE A 168 23.26 2.31 -19.24
CA PHE A 168 24.66 2.10 -19.58
C PHE A 168 25.33 1.31 -18.45
N VAL A 169 25.61 0.02 -18.69
CA VAL A 169 26.38 -0.82 -17.77
C VAL A 169 27.87 -0.67 -18.11
N PRO A 170 28.68 -0.08 -17.21
CA PRO A 170 30.12 0.04 -17.45
C PRO A 170 30.76 -1.36 -17.51
N ARG A 171 31.45 -1.65 -18.63
CA ARG A 171 32.18 -2.92 -18.80
C ARG A 171 33.39 -2.96 -17.85
N PRO A 172 33.63 -4.07 -17.15
CA PRO A 172 34.85 -4.25 -16.38
C PRO A 172 36.06 -4.25 -17.32
N ARG A 173 37.09 -3.46 -16.97
CA ARG A 173 38.40 -3.52 -17.63
C ARG A 173 39.06 -4.84 -17.27
N SER A 174 39.27 -5.71 -18.25
CA SER A 174 40.12 -6.87 -18.10
C SER A 174 41.57 -6.40 -17.90
N SER A 175 42.16 -6.77 -16.77
CA SER A 175 43.60 -6.73 -16.51
C SER A 175 44.28 -7.97 -17.08
#